data_AF-X1IAM4-F1
#
_entry.id   AF-X1IAM4-F1
#
_cell.length_a   1.000
_cell.length_b   1.000
_cell.length_c   1.000
_cell.angle_alpha   90.00
_cell.angle_beta   90.00
_cell.angle_gamma   90.00
#
_symmetry.space_group_name_H-M   'P 1'
#
loop_
_entity.id
_entity.type
_entity.pdbx_description
1 polymer ?
#
loop_
_entity_poly.entity_id
_entity_poly.type
_entity_poly.pdbx_seq_one_letter_code
_entity_poly.pdbx_strand_id
1 'polypeptide(L)'
;SLESKQVEKNPYAYICDIVGNTLCADLLDYVRRDFYFTGLREDYDERFLSYLYLTTYNKRKRLVLRLTKPRTGTLRRDVRSELLHLVRLRYSLAEKVYYHHTKIASSAMLIAAVNDMIQNNLLRVEKLYDMTEDDLLNFIEDNGTDIAKYLIKKLRRRQIYKPVYGLKYSVGDVRKEKLIIEFRDKNNRWKMRRRLEVQGFGALKGKLVLYCSDEDMGYKTIETIVNKNDDIGPLNIIAEDRVKEEIKTSIIQKHL
;
A
#
# COMPACT_ATOMS: atom_id res chain seq x y z
N SER A 1 -0.37 8.40 3.96
CA SER A 1 0.37 8.64 5.22
C SER A 1 -0.21 9.90 5.84
N LEU A 2 -0.37 10.01 7.16
CA LEU A 2 -0.56 11.33 7.77
C LEU A 2 0.65 12.16 7.35
N GLU A 3 0.44 13.21 6.56
CA GLU A 3 1.55 14.00 6.03
C GLU A 3 2.43 14.42 7.20
N SER A 4 3.74 14.25 7.08
CA SER A 4 4.73 14.58 8.11
C SER A 4 4.53 15.97 8.73
N LYS A 5 3.98 16.92 7.94
CA LYS A 5 3.58 18.27 8.36
C LYS A 5 2.44 18.33 9.38
N GLN A 6 1.53 17.35 9.42
CA GLN A 6 0.46 17.27 10.41
C GLN A 6 0.96 16.69 11.73
N VAL A 7 1.93 15.78 11.69
CA VAL A 7 2.53 15.16 12.88
C VAL A 7 3.27 16.19 13.72
N GLU A 8 4.03 17.10 13.10
CA GLU A 8 4.78 18.13 13.83
C GLU A 8 3.90 19.18 14.52
N LYS A 9 2.67 19.36 14.04
CA LYS A 9 1.68 20.27 14.63
C LYS A 9 0.96 19.66 15.85
N ASN A 10 0.97 18.33 15.98
CA ASN A 10 0.28 17.64 17.07
C ASN A 10 1.10 17.69 18.38
N PRO A 11 0.53 18.16 19.51
CA PRO A 11 1.21 18.11 20.81
C PRO A 11 1.54 16.68 21.24
N TYR A 12 0.80 15.69 20.75
CA TYR A 12 0.99 14.26 20.98
C TYR A 12 1.54 13.55 19.72
N ALA A 13 2.55 14.14 19.08
CA ALA A 13 3.18 13.59 17.87
C ALA A 13 3.62 12.12 18.00
N TYR A 14 4.03 11.68 19.19
CA TYR A 14 4.36 10.27 19.47
C TYR A 14 3.18 9.31 19.28
N ILE A 15 1.93 9.74 19.46
CA ILE A 15 0.74 8.92 19.18
C ILE A 15 0.61 8.69 17.67
N CYS A 16 0.86 9.74 16.89
CA CYS A 16 0.92 9.61 15.43
C CYS A 16 2.08 8.69 15.01
N ASP A 17 3.21 8.69 15.72
CA ASP A 17 4.31 7.76 15.43
C ASP A 17 3.89 6.29 15.64
N ILE A 18 3.15 6.00 16.72
CA ILE A 18 2.68 4.64 17.05
C ILE A 18 1.80 4.07 15.94
N VAL A 19 0.96 4.88 15.29
CA VAL A 19 -0.04 4.40 14.32
C VAL A 19 0.39 4.64 12.86
N GLY A 20 1.11 5.72 12.58
CA GLY A 20 1.30 6.24 11.22
C GLY A 20 2.72 6.16 10.64
N ASN A 21 3.75 5.93 11.45
CA ASN A 21 5.15 5.94 10.99
C ASN A 21 5.51 4.67 10.17
N THR A 22 6.75 4.55 9.70
CA THR A 22 7.25 3.35 9.03
C THR A 22 7.32 2.19 10.01
N LEU A 23 7.75 2.41 11.25
CA LEU A 23 7.60 1.46 12.35
C LEU A 23 6.36 1.84 13.18
N CYS A 24 5.24 1.17 12.93
CA CYS A 24 3.97 1.43 13.59
C CYS A 24 3.25 0.12 13.97
N ALA A 25 2.27 0.21 14.86
CA ALA A 25 1.46 -0.93 15.32
C ALA A 25 0.72 -1.62 14.16
N ASP A 26 0.25 -0.85 13.17
CA ASP A 26 -0.38 -1.37 11.96
C ASP A 26 0.58 -2.29 11.19
N LEU A 27 1.82 -1.84 10.91
CA LEU A 27 2.83 -2.65 10.25
C LEU A 27 3.15 -3.94 11.01
N LEU A 28 3.33 -3.82 12.32
CA LEU A 28 3.68 -4.95 13.19
C LEU A 28 2.60 -6.04 13.18
N ASP A 29 1.33 -5.63 13.18
CA ASP A 29 0.18 -6.51 13.16
C ASP A 29 -0.04 -7.12 11.76
N TYR A 30 -0.17 -6.31 10.71
CA TYR A 30 -0.52 -6.86 9.39
C TYR A 30 0.61 -7.71 8.81
N VAL A 31 1.89 -7.41 9.09
CA VAL A 31 2.99 -8.24 8.55
C VAL A 31 2.87 -9.67 9.05
N ARG A 32 2.70 -9.84 10.37
CA ARG A 32 2.60 -11.17 10.96
C ARG A 32 1.28 -11.84 10.58
N ARG A 33 0.17 -11.10 10.65
CA ARG A 33 -1.16 -11.60 10.29
C ARG A 33 -1.19 -12.11 8.85
N ASP A 34 -0.71 -11.30 7.90
CA ASP A 34 -0.83 -11.62 6.49
C ASP A 34 0.10 -12.76 6.09
N PHE A 35 1.32 -12.84 6.63
CA PHE A 35 2.15 -14.03 6.42
C PHE A 35 1.48 -15.29 6.95
N TYR A 36 0.91 -15.25 8.16
CA TYR A 36 0.19 -16.37 8.75
C TYR A 36 -0.98 -16.82 7.88
N PHE A 37 -1.89 -15.92 7.50
CA PHE A 37 -3.10 -16.27 6.73
C PHE A 37 -2.82 -16.58 5.25
N THR A 38 -1.72 -16.09 4.68
CA THR A 38 -1.29 -16.47 3.32
C THR A 38 -0.47 -17.76 3.27
N GLY A 39 -0.11 -18.34 4.42
CA GLY A 39 0.67 -19.57 4.52
C GLY A 39 2.16 -19.39 4.20
N LEU A 40 2.63 -18.15 4.21
CA LEU A 40 4.04 -17.79 4.04
C LEU A 40 4.76 -17.87 5.39
N ARG A 41 6.00 -18.38 5.41
CA ARG A 41 6.75 -18.65 6.65
C ARG A 41 7.84 -17.62 6.88
N GLU A 42 7.45 -16.44 7.32
CA GLU A 42 8.34 -15.34 7.68
C GLU A 42 7.78 -14.62 8.91
N ASP A 43 8.65 -14.14 9.80
CA ASP A 43 8.27 -13.37 10.99
C ASP A 43 9.44 -12.47 11.43
N TYR A 44 9.19 -11.59 12.39
CA TYR A 44 10.18 -10.73 13.04
C TYR A 44 10.23 -10.99 14.55
N ASP A 45 11.40 -10.77 15.15
CA ASP A 45 11.59 -10.84 16.61
C ASP A 45 11.09 -9.55 17.26
N GLU A 46 10.27 -9.61 18.30
CA GLU A 46 9.73 -8.43 19.00
C GLU A 46 10.74 -7.74 19.94
N ARG A 47 11.88 -8.36 20.24
CA ARG A 47 12.86 -7.82 21.20
C ARG A 47 13.36 -6.43 20.86
N PHE A 48 13.41 -6.05 19.58
CA PHE A 48 13.82 -4.70 19.19
C PHE A 48 12.82 -3.63 19.66
N LEU A 49 11.55 -3.98 19.91
CA LEU A 49 10.52 -3.06 20.41
C LEU A 49 10.87 -2.52 21.80
N SER A 50 11.63 -3.28 22.62
CA SER A 50 12.09 -2.81 23.94
C SER A 50 13.10 -1.66 23.85
N TYR A 51 13.55 -1.29 22.65
CA TYR A 51 14.47 -0.17 22.40
C TYR A 51 13.72 1.10 21.96
N LEU A 52 12.41 1.04 21.83
CA LEU A 52 11.56 2.21 21.63
C LEU A 52 11.46 3.01 22.93
N TYR A 53 11.61 4.33 22.82
CA TYR A 53 11.46 5.22 23.95
C TYR A 53 11.00 6.61 23.49
N LEU A 54 10.46 7.40 24.43
CA LEU A 54 10.02 8.76 24.16
C LEU A 54 11.15 9.75 24.41
N THR A 55 11.39 10.63 23.45
CA THR A 55 12.34 11.75 23.60
C THR A 55 11.85 12.98 22.83
N THR A 56 12.52 14.11 23.05
CA THR A 56 12.21 15.35 22.35
C THR A 56 12.97 15.40 21.04
N TYR A 57 12.26 15.55 19.92
CA TYR A 57 12.80 15.79 18.58
C TYR A 57 11.93 16.84 17.87
N ASN A 58 12.54 17.82 17.20
CA ASN A 58 11.84 18.97 16.61
C ASN A 58 10.83 19.65 17.56
N LYS A 59 11.22 19.89 18.82
CA LYS A 59 10.39 20.50 19.88
C LYS A 59 9.14 19.71 20.28
N ARG A 60 9.02 18.44 19.86
CA ARG A 60 7.88 17.56 20.18
C ARG A 60 8.35 16.26 20.83
N LYS A 61 7.50 15.64 21.65
CA LYS A 61 7.72 14.27 22.12
C LYS A 61 7.44 13.32 20.97
N ARG A 62 8.44 12.52 20.60
CA ARG A 62 8.42 11.56 19.48
C ARG A 62 8.79 10.18 19.99
N LEU A 63 8.27 9.15 19.32
CA LEU A 63 8.70 7.78 19.53
C LEU A 63 9.98 7.53 18.74
N VAL A 64 11.04 7.09 19.42
CA VAL A 64 12.37 6.93 18.82
C VAL A 64 12.91 5.55 19.10
N LEU A 65 13.50 4.92 18.09
CA LEU A 65 14.20 3.64 18.24
C LEU A 65 15.67 3.86 18.60
N ARG A 66 16.09 3.36 19.76
CA ARG A 66 17.48 3.46 20.21
C ARG A 66 18.36 2.40 19.53
N LEU A 67 19.35 2.84 18.75
CA LEU A 67 20.27 1.96 18.04
C LEU A 67 21.58 1.70 18.80
N THR A 68 21.80 2.29 19.97
CA THR A 68 23.05 2.14 20.72
C THR A 68 22.79 1.71 22.17
N LYS A 69 23.75 1.01 22.76
CA LYS A 69 23.69 0.63 24.19
C LYS A 69 23.92 1.87 25.05
N PRO A 70 23.04 2.19 26.02
CA PRO A 70 23.20 3.39 26.85
C PRO A 70 24.50 3.43 27.64
N ARG A 71 24.95 2.27 28.12
CA ARG A 71 26.17 2.15 28.95
C ARG A 71 27.47 2.23 28.17
N THR A 72 27.50 1.75 26.93
CA THR A 72 28.76 1.55 26.19
C THR A 72 28.85 2.39 24.91
N GLY A 73 27.77 3.03 24.47
CA GLY A 73 27.72 3.75 23.18
C GLY A 73 27.88 2.84 21.95
N THR A 74 27.96 1.52 22.15
CA THR A 74 28.17 0.56 21.06
C THR A 74 26.87 0.34 20.31
N LEU A 75 26.97 0.25 18.98
CA LEU A 75 25.82 -0.02 18.10
C LEU A 75 25.18 -1.38 18.40
N ARG A 76 23.85 -1.37 18.56
CA ARG A 76 22.98 -2.54 18.58
C ARG A 76 22.64 -2.98 17.16
N ARG A 77 23.56 -3.76 16.61
CA ARG A 77 23.43 -4.31 15.26
C ARG A 77 22.17 -5.18 15.13
N ASP A 78 21.81 -5.91 16.18
CA ASP A 78 20.60 -6.73 16.28
C ASP A 78 19.32 -5.89 16.09
N VAL A 79 19.16 -4.78 16.82
CA VAL A 79 18.00 -3.88 16.70
C VAL A 79 17.91 -3.28 15.29
N ARG A 80 19.06 -2.88 14.74
CA ARG A 80 19.13 -2.33 13.37
C ARG A 80 18.76 -3.39 12.33
N SER A 81 19.32 -4.60 12.45
CA SER A 81 19.06 -5.71 11.55
C SER A 81 17.58 -6.10 11.57
N GLU A 82 16.96 -6.10 12.75
CA GLU A 82 15.54 -6.42 12.88
C GLU A 82 14.63 -5.36 12.26
N LEU A 83 14.96 -4.07 12.44
CA LEU A 83 14.23 -2.98 11.76
C LEU A 83 14.29 -3.13 10.23
N LEU A 84 15.48 -3.42 9.68
CA LEU A 84 15.65 -3.64 8.24
C LEU A 84 14.92 -4.92 7.79
N HIS A 85 14.93 -5.97 8.60
CA HIS A 85 14.19 -7.21 8.35
C HIS A 85 12.69 -6.95 8.27
N LEU A 86 12.10 -6.25 9.24
CA LEU A 86 10.68 -5.87 9.21
C LEU A 86 10.30 -5.08 7.95
N VAL A 87 11.18 -4.18 7.50
CA VAL A 87 10.96 -3.45 6.25
C VAL A 87 11.03 -4.39 5.03
N ARG A 88 11.97 -5.34 5.00
CA ARG A 88 12.05 -6.37 3.95
C ARG A 88 10.82 -7.28 3.94
N LEU A 89 10.31 -7.66 5.11
CA LEU A 89 9.09 -8.43 5.27
C LEU A 89 7.90 -7.73 4.61
N ARG A 90 7.74 -6.43 4.86
CA ARG A 90 6.73 -5.60 4.20
C ARG A 90 6.84 -5.64 2.68
N TYR A 91 8.05 -5.46 2.14
CA TYR A 91 8.26 -5.55 0.69
C TYR A 91 7.95 -6.94 0.14
N SER A 92 8.29 -7.99 0.89
CA SER A 92 7.99 -9.36 0.47
C SER A 92 6.48 -9.62 0.40
N LEU A 93 5.69 -9.13 1.37
CA LEU A 93 4.22 -9.17 1.30
C LEU A 93 3.68 -8.38 0.13
N ALA A 94 4.22 -7.19 -0.12
CA ALA A 94 3.81 -6.37 -1.24
C ALA A 94 3.96 -7.13 -2.57
N GLU A 95 5.12 -7.74 -2.81
CA GLU A 95 5.39 -8.51 -4.04
C GLU A 95 4.57 -9.79 -4.14
N LYS A 96 4.55 -10.60 -3.07
CA LYS A 96 3.96 -11.95 -3.11
C LYS A 96 2.45 -11.95 -2.99
N VAL A 97 1.88 -10.98 -2.27
CA VAL A 97 0.45 -10.97 -1.89
C VAL A 97 -0.25 -9.76 -2.50
N TYR A 98 0.15 -8.54 -2.14
CA TYR A 98 -0.63 -7.35 -2.52
C TYR A 98 -0.58 -7.03 -4.01
N TYR A 99 0.55 -7.28 -4.65
CA TYR A 99 0.77 -7.12 -6.08
C TYR A 99 0.65 -8.40 -6.89
N HIS A 100 0.14 -9.46 -6.27
CA HIS A 100 -0.14 -10.68 -7.01
C HIS A 100 -1.13 -10.39 -8.14
N HIS A 101 -0.74 -10.70 -9.37
CA HIS A 101 -1.49 -10.36 -10.59
C HIS A 101 -2.95 -10.84 -10.55
N THR A 102 -3.24 -12.04 -10.00
CA THR A 102 -4.61 -12.53 -9.83
C THR A 102 -5.42 -11.69 -8.84
N LYS A 103 -4.79 -11.24 -7.74
CA LYS A 103 -5.44 -10.35 -6.76
C LYS A 103 -5.74 -9.01 -7.40
N ILE A 104 -4.76 -8.41 -8.09
CA ILE A 104 -4.92 -7.14 -8.81
C ILE A 104 -6.07 -7.24 -9.81
N ALA A 105 -6.09 -8.28 -10.65
CA ALA A 105 -7.15 -8.47 -11.64
C ALA A 105 -8.53 -8.62 -10.98
N SER A 106 -8.61 -9.35 -9.87
CA SER A 106 -9.86 -9.51 -9.11
C SER A 106 -10.34 -8.18 -8.51
N SER A 107 -9.45 -7.42 -7.87
CA SER A 107 -9.74 -6.08 -7.35
C SER A 107 -10.18 -5.14 -8.46
N ALA A 108 -9.52 -5.18 -9.61
CA ALA A 108 -9.86 -4.35 -10.75
C ALA A 108 -11.27 -4.67 -11.28
N MET A 109 -11.65 -5.95 -11.37
CA MET A 109 -13.01 -6.36 -11.76
C MET A 109 -14.06 -5.85 -10.77
N LEU A 110 -13.83 -5.95 -9.46
CA LEU A 110 -14.75 -5.45 -8.44
C LEU A 110 -14.89 -3.93 -8.49
N ILE A 111 -13.78 -3.20 -8.56
CA ILE A 111 -13.76 -1.73 -8.71
C ILE A 111 -14.54 -1.33 -9.96
N ALA A 112 -14.35 -2.04 -11.06
CA ALA A 112 -15.00 -1.77 -12.33
C ALA A 112 -16.51 -2.04 -12.31
N ALA A 113 -16.98 -2.99 -11.49
CA ALA A 113 -18.40 -3.26 -11.26
C ALA A 113 -19.04 -2.18 -10.37
N VAL A 114 -18.43 -1.88 -9.23
CA VAL A 114 -18.91 -0.85 -8.29
C VAL A 114 -18.95 0.53 -8.94
N ASN A 115 -17.88 0.91 -9.64
CA ASN A 115 -17.84 2.18 -10.35
C ASN A 115 -18.91 2.24 -11.45
N ASP A 116 -19.21 1.12 -12.12
CA ASP A 116 -20.29 1.11 -13.10
C ASP A 116 -21.66 1.40 -12.46
N MET A 117 -21.95 0.83 -11.29
CA MET A 117 -23.20 1.12 -10.59
C MET A 117 -23.29 2.57 -10.13
N ILE A 118 -22.19 3.14 -9.64
CA ILE A 118 -22.13 4.55 -9.22
C ILE A 118 -22.42 5.47 -10.42
N GLN A 119 -21.78 5.25 -11.58
CA GLN A 119 -22.01 6.07 -12.77
C GLN A 119 -23.44 5.97 -13.32
N ASN A 120 -24.13 4.85 -13.08
CA ASN A 120 -25.53 4.65 -13.46
C ASN A 120 -26.52 5.03 -12.35
N ASN A 121 -26.07 5.69 -11.27
CA ASN A 121 -26.88 6.10 -10.12
C ASN A 121 -27.60 4.95 -9.37
N LEU A 122 -27.12 3.71 -9.53
CA LEU A 122 -27.68 2.52 -8.87
C LEU A 122 -27.09 2.28 -7.47
N LEU A 123 -25.94 2.89 -7.19
CA LEU A 123 -25.26 2.79 -5.90
C LEU A 123 -24.72 4.16 -5.49
N ARG A 124 -25.05 4.58 -4.27
CA ARG A 124 -24.48 5.75 -3.63
C ARG A 124 -23.34 5.32 -2.70
N VAL A 125 -22.32 6.17 -2.57
CA VAL A 125 -21.11 5.83 -1.78
C VAL A 125 -21.45 5.67 -0.31
N GLU A 126 -22.41 6.44 0.20
CA GLU A 126 -22.83 6.42 1.60
C GLU A 126 -23.44 5.06 1.99
N LYS A 127 -24.09 4.39 1.04
CA LYS A 127 -24.69 3.07 1.26
C LYS A 127 -23.62 1.99 1.50
N LEU A 128 -22.37 2.22 1.09
CA LEU A 128 -21.28 1.28 1.32
C LEU A 128 -20.89 1.18 2.79
N TYR A 129 -21.17 2.21 3.62
CA TYR A 129 -20.86 2.17 5.05
C TYR A 129 -21.71 1.16 5.82
N ASP A 130 -22.89 0.82 5.30
CA ASP A 130 -23.83 -0.11 5.93
C ASP A 130 -23.74 -1.54 5.37
N MET A 131 -22.79 -1.80 4.47
CA MET A 131 -22.67 -3.09 3.78
C MET A 131 -21.40 -3.83 4.21
N THR A 132 -21.55 -5.13 4.47
CA THR A 132 -20.42 -6.05 4.48
C THR A 132 -19.99 -6.43 3.05
N GLU A 133 -18.89 -7.18 2.93
CA GLU A 133 -18.43 -7.68 1.63
C GLU A 133 -19.47 -8.58 0.96
N ASP A 134 -20.10 -9.48 1.70
CA ASP A 134 -21.14 -10.37 1.18
C ASP A 134 -22.40 -9.59 0.77
N ASP A 135 -22.80 -8.60 1.57
CA ASP A 135 -23.93 -7.73 1.25
C ASP A 135 -23.69 -6.96 -0.05
N LEU A 136 -22.48 -6.43 -0.24
CA LEU A 136 -22.11 -5.72 -1.46
C LEU A 136 -22.20 -6.64 -2.69
N LEU A 137 -21.67 -7.87 -2.60
CA LEU A 137 -21.68 -8.79 -3.74
C LEU A 137 -23.12 -9.19 -4.11
N ASN A 138 -23.95 -9.53 -3.13
CA ASN A 138 -25.35 -9.87 -3.36
C ASN A 138 -26.12 -8.66 -3.91
N PHE A 139 -25.88 -7.46 -3.35
CA PHE A 139 -26.51 -6.23 -3.82
C PHE A 139 -26.21 -5.94 -5.30
N ILE A 140 -24.97 -6.15 -5.74
CA ILE A 140 -24.58 -5.98 -7.15
C ILE A 140 -25.25 -7.04 -8.05
N GLU A 141 -25.39 -8.29 -7.59
CA GLU A 141 -26.04 -9.36 -8.36
C GLU A 141 -27.54 -9.10 -8.58
N ASP A 142 -28.22 -8.50 -7.60
CA ASP A 142 -29.65 -8.19 -7.69
C ASP A 142 -29.92 -6.88 -8.44
N ASN A 143 -29.18 -5.82 -8.11
CA ASN A 143 -29.49 -4.44 -8.51
C ASN A 143 -28.49 -3.84 -9.51
N GLY A 144 -27.43 -4.57 -9.88
CA GLY A 144 -26.40 -4.08 -10.79
C GLY A 144 -26.83 -3.89 -12.24
N THR A 145 -26.00 -3.21 -13.02
CA THR A 145 -26.09 -3.23 -14.48
C THR A 145 -25.74 -4.62 -15.02
N ASP A 146 -26.04 -4.91 -16.29
CA ASP A 146 -25.60 -6.16 -16.96
C ASP A 146 -24.08 -6.40 -16.78
N ILE A 147 -23.31 -5.32 -16.79
CA ILE A 147 -21.85 -5.35 -16.71
C ILE A 147 -21.39 -5.65 -15.29
N ALA A 148 -21.97 -4.96 -14.31
CA ALA A 148 -21.64 -5.20 -12.91
C ALA A 148 -22.00 -6.64 -12.52
N LYS A 149 -23.21 -7.11 -12.89
CA LYS A 149 -23.66 -8.49 -12.70
C LYS A 149 -22.73 -9.50 -13.37
N TYR A 150 -22.33 -9.23 -14.62
CA TYR A 150 -21.39 -10.09 -15.35
C TYR A 150 -20.03 -10.20 -14.66
N LEU A 151 -19.47 -9.08 -14.20
CA LEU A 151 -18.17 -9.04 -13.51
C LEU A 151 -18.22 -9.79 -12.17
N ILE A 152 -19.25 -9.57 -11.35
CA ILE A 152 -19.40 -10.24 -10.05
C ILE A 152 -19.62 -11.75 -10.23
N LYS A 153 -20.49 -12.16 -11.17
CA LYS A 153 -20.71 -13.57 -11.48
C LYS A 153 -19.41 -14.29 -11.87
N LYS A 154 -18.52 -13.62 -12.61
CA LYS A 154 -17.19 -14.15 -12.93
C LYS A 154 -16.28 -14.23 -11.71
N LEU A 155 -16.28 -13.20 -10.85
CA LEU A 155 -15.51 -13.22 -9.59
C LEU A 155 -15.92 -14.39 -8.70
N ARG A 156 -17.23 -14.61 -8.46
CA ARG A 156 -17.73 -15.74 -7.65
C ARG A 156 -17.34 -17.09 -8.22
N ARG A 157 -17.31 -17.21 -9.55
CA ARG A 157 -16.88 -18.42 -10.27
C ARG A 157 -15.36 -18.55 -10.41
N ARG A 158 -14.58 -17.66 -9.80
CA ARG A 158 -13.11 -17.56 -9.94
C ARG A 158 -12.63 -17.47 -11.41
N GLN A 159 -13.46 -16.90 -12.29
CA GLN A 159 -13.14 -16.64 -13.70
C GLN A 159 -12.46 -15.27 -13.84
N ILE A 160 -11.26 -15.16 -13.27
CA ILE A 160 -10.51 -13.92 -13.17
C ILE A 160 -9.94 -13.48 -14.53
N TYR A 161 -9.92 -12.17 -14.77
CA TYR A 161 -9.39 -11.61 -16.00
C TYR A 161 -7.88 -11.80 -16.10
N LYS A 162 -7.42 -12.05 -17.34
CA LYS A 162 -5.99 -12.14 -17.64
C LYS A 162 -5.48 -10.75 -18.01
N PRO A 163 -4.33 -10.31 -17.46
CA PRO A 163 -3.69 -9.09 -17.93
C PRO A 163 -3.24 -9.27 -19.37
N VAL A 164 -3.72 -8.42 -20.28
CA VAL A 164 -3.37 -8.46 -21.71
C VAL A 164 -2.40 -7.34 -22.10
N TYR A 165 -2.33 -6.29 -21.29
CA TYR A 165 -1.45 -5.15 -21.49
C TYR A 165 -1.09 -4.56 -20.13
N GLY A 166 0.17 -4.16 -19.95
CA GLY A 166 0.67 -3.56 -18.72
C GLY A 166 1.70 -2.50 -19.04
N LEU A 167 1.50 -1.30 -18.50
CA LEU A 167 2.51 -0.24 -18.53
C LEU A 167 3.30 -0.33 -17.23
N LYS A 168 4.60 -0.63 -17.34
CA LYS A 168 5.52 -0.42 -16.22
C LYS A 168 5.86 1.05 -16.13
N TYR A 169 6.03 1.53 -14.90
CA TYR A 169 6.58 2.86 -14.68
C TYR A 169 7.96 2.97 -15.34
N SER A 170 8.22 4.07 -16.04
CA SER A 170 9.48 4.31 -16.72
C SER A 170 9.83 5.78 -16.49
N VAL A 171 10.84 6.03 -15.68
CA VAL A 171 11.29 7.41 -15.36
C VAL A 171 11.66 8.12 -16.67
N GLY A 172 11.06 9.29 -16.93
CA GLY A 172 11.38 10.12 -18.09
C GLY A 172 10.51 9.91 -19.34
N ASP A 173 9.53 9.02 -19.29
CA ASP A 173 8.52 8.88 -20.36
C ASP A 173 7.30 9.76 -20.07
N VAL A 174 7.37 11.01 -20.54
CA VAL A 174 6.33 12.05 -20.36
C VAL A 174 4.94 11.57 -20.79
N ARG A 175 4.85 10.67 -21.79
CA ARG A 175 3.54 10.15 -22.25
C ARG A 175 2.95 9.19 -21.24
N LYS A 176 3.76 8.29 -20.68
CA LYS A 176 3.30 7.34 -19.63
C LYS A 176 2.92 8.08 -18.35
N GLU A 177 3.69 9.06 -17.93
CA GLU A 177 3.38 9.89 -16.75
C GLU A 177 2.02 10.57 -16.89
N LYS A 178 1.74 11.16 -18.06
CA LYS A 178 0.42 11.76 -18.35
C LYS A 178 -0.72 10.74 -18.26
N LEU A 179 -0.54 9.54 -18.83
CA LEU A 179 -1.56 8.49 -18.77
C LEU A 179 -1.80 8.00 -17.35
N ILE A 180 -0.76 7.86 -16.54
CA ILE A 180 -0.87 7.47 -15.14
C ILE A 180 -1.70 8.52 -14.38
N ILE A 181 -1.35 9.80 -14.53
CA ILE A 181 -2.08 10.91 -13.90
C ILE A 181 -3.55 10.91 -14.34
N GLU A 182 -3.82 10.76 -15.64
CA GLU A 182 -5.18 10.73 -16.19
C GLU A 182 -6.01 9.57 -15.63
N PHE A 183 -5.45 8.36 -15.59
CA PHE A 183 -6.13 7.14 -15.17
C PHE A 183 -6.06 6.83 -13.68
N ARG A 184 -5.42 7.68 -12.87
CA ARG A 184 -5.66 7.69 -11.41
C ARG A 184 -7.13 7.97 -11.11
N ASP A 185 -7.76 8.84 -11.89
CA ASP A 185 -9.18 9.16 -11.74
C ASP A 185 -10.08 8.00 -12.20
N LYS A 186 -10.95 7.54 -11.29
CA LYS A 186 -11.88 6.41 -11.54
C LYS A 186 -12.90 6.70 -12.65
N ASN A 187 -13.33 7.96 -12.82
CA ASN A 187 -14.27 8.36 -13.86
C ASN A 187 -13.60 8.32 -15.24
N ASN A 188 -12.35 8.79 -15.33
CA ASN A 188 -11.58 8.73 -16.58
C ASN A 188 -11.36 7.28 -17.03
N ARG A 189 -11.03 6.38 -16.09
CA ARG A 189 -10.94 4.94 -16.38
C ARG A 189 -12.25 4.36 -16.91
N TRP A 190 -13.37 4.73 -16.29
CA TRP A 190 -14.70 4.28 -16.72
C TRP A 190 -15.04 4.79 -18.12
N LYS A 191 -14.83 6.08 -18.39
CA LYS A 191 -15.08 6.71 -19.71
C LYS A 191 -14.24 6.05 -20.80
N MET A 192 -12.95 5.83 -20.54
CA MET A 192 -12.06 5.17 -21.49
C MET A 192 -12.51 3.72 -21.77
N ARG A 193 -12.86 2.96 -20.73
CA ARG A 193 -13.42 1.61 -20.89
C ARG A 193 -14.66 1.63 -21.78
N ARG A 194 -15.62 2.52 -21.50
CA ARG A 194 -16.88 2.65 -22.27
C ARG A 194 -16.60 2.94 -23.74
N ARG A 195 -15.66 3.85 -24.02
CA ARG A 195 -15.23 4.17 -25.38
C ARG A 195 -14.65 2.95 -26.11
N LEU A 196 -13.74 2.20 -25.47
CA LEU A 196 -13.13 1.00 -26.05
C LEU A 196 -14.16 -0.11 -26.29
N GLU A 197 -15.13 -0.27 -25.40
CA GLU A 197 -16.21 -1.25 -25.57
C GLU A 197 -17.12 -0.93 -26.76
N VAL A 198 -17.42 0.36 -26.99
CA VAL A 198 -18.18 0.82 -28.16
C VAL A 198 -17.40 0.64 -29.45
N GLN A 199 -16.10 0.96 -29.45
CA GLN A 199 -15.22 0.73 -30.60
C GLN A 199 -15.10 -0.75 -30.97
N GLY A 200 -15.21 -1.65 -29.99
CA GLY A 200 -15.32 -3.09 -30.20
C GLY A 200 -16.71 -3.57 -30.63
N PHE A 201 -17.57 -2.69 -31.15
CA PHE A 201 -18.95 -2.97 -31.58
C PHE A 201 -19.78 -3.70 -30.52
N GLY A 202 -19.57 -3.40 -29.24
CA GLY A 202 -20.31 -4.01 -28.12
C GLY A 202 -19.87 -5.44 -27.75
N ALA A 203 -19.04 -6.11 -28.56
CA ALA A 203 -18.54 -7.46 -28.28
C ALA A 203 -17.69 -7.54 -26.99
N LEU A 204 -17.16 -6.39 -26.57
CA LEU A 204 -16.31 -6.22 -25.39
C LEU A 204 -17.06 -5.73 -24.15
N LYS A 205 -18.38 -5.51 -24.20
CA LYS A 205 -19.16 -4.97 -23.08
C LYS A 205 -18.90 -5.78 -21.79
N GLY A 206 -18.31 -5.14 -20.78
CA GLY A 206 -17.94 -5.75 -19.50
C GLY A 206 -16.75 -6.70 -19.54
N LYS A 207 -16.15 -6.99 -20.70
CA LYS A 207 -14.99 -7.88 -20.87
C LYS A 207 -13.64 -7.17 -20.67
N LEU A 208 -13.64 -5.84 -20.63
CA LEU A 208 -12.45 -5.03 -20.43
C LEU A 208 -12.48 -4.37 -19.04
N VAL A 209 -11.34 -4.34 -18.38
CA VAL A 209 -11.12 -3.59 -17.15
C VAL A 209 -9.81 -2.84 -17.28
N LEU A 210 -9.79 -1.59 -16.81
CA LEU A 210 -8.59 -0.76 -16.76
C LEU A 210 -8.27 -0.45 -15.30
N TYR A 211 -7.05 -0.75 -14.89
CA TYR A 211 -6.55 -0.57 -13.53
C TYR A 211 -5.28 0.27 -13.56
N CYS A 212 -5.19 1.21 -12.62
CA CYS A 212 -4.02 2.03 -12.39
C CYS A 212 -3.83 2.09 -10.88
N SER A 213 -2.72 1.54 -10.38
CA SER A 213 -2.35 1.62 -8.97
C SER A 213 -1.78 3.00 -8.64
N ASP A 214 -1.89 3.40 -7.38
CA ASP A 214 -1.16 4.58 -6.89
C ASP A 214 0.35 4.29 -6.84
N GLU A 215 1.17 5.30 -7.11
CA GLU A 215 2.64 5.22 -7.02
C GLU A 215 3.08 4.97 -5.59
N ASP A 216 2.37 5.54 -4.61
CA ASP A 216 2.72 5.43 -3.18
C ASP A 216 2.42 4.05 -2.58
N MET A 217 1.69 3.17 -3.29
CA MET A 217 1.31 1.86 -2.76
C MET A 217 2.53 0.97 -2.45
N GLY A 218 3.67 1.19 -3.11
CA GLY A 218 4.91 0.42 -2.91
C GLY A 218 6.00 1.16 -2.13
N TYR A 219 5.97 2.49 -2.16
CA TYR A 219 7.07 3.33 -1.70
C TYR A 219 6.73 4.03 -0.39
N LYS A 220 6.71 3.30 0.74
CA LYS A 220 6.81 3.98 2.03
C LYS A 220 8.29 4.15 2.38
N THR A 221 8.79 5.38 2.26
CA THR A 221 10.12 5.75 2.74
C THR A 221 10.25 5.39 4.22
N ILE A 222 11.43 4.92 4.64
CA ILE A 222 11.69 4.65 6.05
C ILE A 222 11.93 5.98 6.77
N GLU A 223 10.89 6.47 7.44
CA GLU A 223 10.87 7.72 8.21
C GLU A 223 10.99 7.49 9.72
N THR A 224 11.21 6.24 10.15
CA THR A 224 11.41 5.89 11.56
C THR A 224 12.53 6.74 12.14
N ILE A 225 12.23 7.46 13.23
CA ILE A 225 13.21 8.26 13.95
C ILE A 225 14.04 7.31 14.80
N VAL A 226 15.36 7.44 14.70
CA VAL A 226 16.34 6.64 15.42
C VAL A 226 17.25 7.52 16.25
N ASN A 227 17.79 6.96 17.34
CA ASN A 227 18.89 7.56 18.09
C ASN A 227 20.15 6.71 17.90
N LYS A 228 21.22 7.32 17.37
CA LYS A 228 22.58 6.76 17.31
C LYS A 228 23.53 7.66 18.11
N ASN A 229 23.84 7.28 19.35
CA ASN A 229 24.77 8.04 20.22
C ASN A 229 24.39 9.52 20.36
N ASP A 230 23.13 9.76 20.74
CA ASP A 230 22.53 11.09 20.97
C ASP A 230 22.28 11.92 19.70
N ASP A 231 22.69 11.41 18.52
CA ASP A 231 22.19 11.91 17.25
C ASP A 231 20.81 11.31 16.96
N ILE A 232 19.79 12.18 16.91
CA ILE A 232 18.38 11.81 16.75
C ILE A 232 17.85 12.33 15.43
N GLY A 233 17.23 11.46 14.65
CA GLY A 233 16.69 11.81 13.35
C GLY A 233 16.24 10.61 12.53
N PRO A 234 15.73 10.83 11.31
CA PRO A 234 15.28 9.77 10.41
C PRO A 234 16.38 8.75 10.10
N LEU A 235 16.03 7.46 10.06
CA LEU A 235 16.99 6.40 9.75
C LEU A 235 17.71 6.63 8.41
N ASN A 236 16.99 7.05 7.37
CA ASN A 236 17.56 7.32 6.05
C ASN A 236 18.61 8.46 6.04
N ILE A 237 18.66 9.29 7.07
CA ILE A 237 19.65 10.37 7.23
C ILE A 237 20.84 9.90 8.06
N ILE A 238 20.56 9.28 9.23
CA ILE A 238 21.57 8.90 10.24
C ILE A 238 22.31 7.60 9.89
N ALA A 239 21.74 6.78 9.01
CA ALA A 239 22.34 5.53 8.60
C ALA A 239 23.66 5.73 7.81
N GLU A 240 24.58 4.77 7.97
CA GLU A 240 25.80 4.66 7.16
C GLU A 240 25.46 4.48 5.68
N ASP A 241 26.34 4.91 4.77
CA ASP A 241 26.08 4.87 3.33
C ASP A 241 25.71 3.46 2.83
N ARG A 242 26.34 2.42 3.37
CA ARG A 242 25.97 1.03 3.07
C ARG A 242 24.50 0.71 3.41
N VAL A 243 24.00 1.22 4.52
CA VAL A 243 22.61 1.04 4.96
C VAL A 243 21.68 1.91 4.14
N LYS A 244 22.09 3.13 3.76
CA LYS A 244 21.36 3.96 2.80
C LYS A 244 21.23 3.27 1.44
N GLU A 245 22.30 2.64 0.95
CA GLU A 245 22.27 1.85 -0.27
C GLU A 245 21.43 0.59 -0.12
N GLU A 246 21.42 -0.08 1.03
CA GLU A 246 20.54 -1.22 1.29
C GLU A 246 19.05 -0.83 1.33
N ILE A 247 18.75 0.33 1.94
CA ILE A 247 17.42 0.94 1.95
C ILE A 247 17.02 1.31 0.52
N LYS A 248 17.87 2.01 -0.23
CA LYS A 248 17.65 2.34 -1.65
C LYS A 248 17.47 1.08 -2.50
N THR A 249 18.29 0.05 -2.31
CA THR A 249 18.21 -1.21 -3.08
C THR A 249 16.88 -1.92 -2.80
N SER A 250 16.48 -1.98 -1.53
CA SER A 250 15.21 -2.59 -1.12
C SER A 250 13.99 -1.81 -1.63
N ILE A 251 14.11 -0.49 -1.79
CA ILE A 251 13.05 0.42 -2.25
C ILE A 251 12.99 0.55 -3.78
N ILE A 252 14.13 0.70 -4.46
CA ILE A 252 14.22 1.19 -5.85
C ILE A 252 14.39 0.03 -6.85
N GLN A 253 15.20 -0.98 -6.55
CA GLN A 253 15.50 -2.04 -7.55
C GLN A 253 14.37 -3.06 -7.75
N LYS A 254 13.39 -3.12 -6.83
CA LYS A 254 12.27 -4.07 -6.89
C LYS A 254 11.01 -3.50 -7.55
N HIS A 255 11.02 -2.21 -7.88
CA HIS A 255 9.87 -1.49 -8.45
C HIS A 255 10.14 -0.91 -9.86
N LEU A 256 11.29 -1.24 -10.48
CA LEU A 256 11.60 -1.04 -11.91
C LEU A 256 11.48 -2.38 -12.65
#